data_AF-A0A2V9KCV0-F1
#
_entry.id   AF-A0A2V9KCV0-F1
#
_cell.length_a   1.000
_cell.length_b   1.000
_cell.length_c   1.000
_cell.angle_alpha   90.00
_cell.angle_beta   90.00
_cell.angle_gamma   90.00
#
_symmetry.space_group_name_H-M   'P 1'
#
loop_
_entity.id
_entity.type
_entity.pdbx_description
1 polymer ?
#
loop_
_entity_poly.entity_id
_entity_poly.type
_entity_poly.pdbx_seq_one_letter_code
_entity_poly.pdbx_strand_id
1 'polypeptide(L)'
;MSQLTFASIPGFFDLADSAIAAGQPLTDDSISKISHNAKFGVVRAEQFYMGFYANGNTVAAPVSPVDGYAYSYAECLFFLIHSSSLSPAAGFVPGQALFPPTAPNAGAGSLLASPYQVTIEPSSGPNPGLISLSNYYSTSGPVNEGTVAVYCLAQRLSLGG
;
A
#
# COMPACT_ATOMS: atom_id res chain seq x y z
N MET A 1 15.42 -13.82 9.85
CA MET A 1 15.27 -13.63 8.39
C MET A 1 16.27 -12.58 7.96
N SER A 2 17.04 -12.84 6.90
CA SER A 2 17.88 -11.80 6.29
C SER A 2 16.98 -10.88 5.47
N GLN A 3 17.11 -9.57 5.64
CA GLN A 3 16.33 -8.56 4.94
C GLN A 3 17.27 -7.60 4.23
N LEU A 4 16.93 -7.23 2.99
CA LEU A 4 17.64 -6.18 2.26
C LEU A 4 17.46 -4.84 2.98
N THR A 5 18.57 -4.14 3.26
CA THR A 5 18.55 -2.80 3.83
C THR A 5 19.54 -1.89 3.10
N PHE A 6 19.21 -0.60 3.00
CA PHE A 6 20.12 0.46 2.55
C PHE A 6 20.35 1.46 3.67
N ALA A 7 21.58 1.97 3.74
CA ALA A 7 21.96 2.99 4.72
C ALA A 7 21.43 4.40 4.36
N SER A 8 21.05 4.60 3.10
CA SER A 8 20.48 5.85 2.58
C SER A 8 19.45 5.55 1.51
N ILE A 9 18.48 6.46 1.35
CA ILE A 9 17.47 6.40 0.30
C ILE A 9 18.18 6.61 -1.05
N PRO A 10 18.15 5.63 -1.98
CA PRO A 10 18.76 5.79 -3.29
C PRO A 10 17.89 6.71 -4.17
N GLY A 11 18.55 7.52 -5.00
CA GLY A 11 17.93 8.36 -6.01
C GLY A 11 18.36 7.98 -7.41
N PHE A 12 17.78 8.66 -8.41
CA PHE A 12 18.20 8.51 -9.81
C PHE A 12 19.39 9.43 -10.09
N PHE A 13 20.45 8.87 -10.67
CA PHE A 13 21.60 9.62 -11.16
C PHE A 13 21.64 9.57 -12.68
N ASP A 14 21.61 10.73 -13.32
CA ASP A 14 21.73 10.81 -14.77
C ASP A 14 23.15 10.45 -15.22
N LEU A 15 23.22 9.74 -16.35
CA LEU A 15 24.47 9.33 -16.97
C LEU A 15 24.28 9.43 -18.49
N ALA A 16 24.95 10.40 -19.10
CA ALA A 16 24.85 10.63 -20.53
C ALA A 16 25.30 9.40 -21.33
N ASP A 17 24.62 9.09 -22.43
CA ASP A 17 24.96 7.95 -23.30
C ASP A 17 26.41 8.00 -23.80
N SER A 18 26.96 9.20 -24.00
CA SER A 18 28.36 9.38 -24.39
C SER A 18 29.36 8.84 -23.36
N ALA A 19 28.95 8.67 -22.09
CA ALA A 19 29.76 8.07 -21.04
C ALA A 19 29.77 6.53 -21.09
N ILE A 20 28.85 5.89 -21.80
CA ILE A 20 28.77 4.42 -21.99
C ILE A 20 28.99 4.05 -23.47
N ALA A 21 29.96 4.70 -24.12
CA ALA A 21 30.31 4.45 -25.51
C ALA A 21 31.36 3.34 -25.67
N ALA A 22 31.29 2.60 -26.78
CA ALA A 22 32.28 1.56 -27.10
C ALA A 22 33.70 2.15 -27.21
N GLY A 23 34.67 1.46 -26.60
CA GLY A 23 36.08 1.87 -26.60
C GLY A 23 36.44 2.97 -25.59
N GLN A 24 35.47 3.48 -24.82
CA GLN A 24 35.75 4.36 -23.69
C GLN A 24 35.99 3.55 -22.41
N PRO A 25 36.93 3.97 -21.54
CA PRO A 25 37.13 3.32 -20.26
C PRO A 25 35.91 3.56 -19.35
N LEU A 26 35.44 2.51 -18.69
CA LEU A 26 34.42 2.63 -17.67
C LEU A 26 35.07 3.22 -16.40
N THR A 27 34.74 4.47 -16.09
CA THR A 27 35.31 5.19 -14.95
C THR A 27 34.64 4.78 -13.64
N ASP A 28 35.34 5.01 -12.51
CA ASP A 28 34.78 4.81 -11.17
C ASP A 28 33.47 5.59 -10.95
N ASP A 29 33.35 6.79 -11.53
CA ASP A 29 32.12 7.60 -11.50
C ASP A 29 30.96 6.88 -12.23
N SER A 30 31.21 6.35 -13.42
CA SER A 30 30.19 5.65 -14.22
C SER A 30 29.72 4.38 -13.50
N ILE A 31 30.64 3.60 -12.93
CA ILE A 31 30.32 2.39 -12.16
C ILE A 31 29.49 2.74 -10.92
N SER A 32 29.87 3.80 -10.20
CA SER A 32 29.18 4.25 -9.01
C SER A 32 27.73 4.67 -9.33
N LYS A 33 27.52 5.44 -10.39
CA LYS A 33 26.18 5.88 -10.84
C LYS A 33 25.32 4.71 -11.30
N ILE A 34 25.87 3.77 -12.08
CA ILE A 34 25.16 2.55 -12.48
C ILE A 34 24.75 1.73 -11.25
N SER A 35 25.65 1.56 -10.29
CA SER A 35 25.35 0.86 -9.02
C SER A 35 24.26 1.56 -8.22
N HIS A 36 24.28 2.89 -8.15
CA HIS A 36 23.23 3.68 -7.50
C HIS A 36 21.87 3.51 -8.18
N ASN A 37 21.83 3.61 -9.51
CA ASN A 37 20.60 3.42 -10.29
C ASN A 37 20.06 2.00 -10.17
N ALA A 38 20.94 0.99 -10.09
CA ALA A 38 20.53 -0.38 -9.82
C ALA A 38 19.87 -0.52 -8.44
N LYS A 39 20.43 0.10 -7.39
CA LYS A 39 19.81 0.12 -6.05
C LYS A 39 18.46 0.81 -6.06
N PHE A 40 18.34 1.97 -6.73
CA PHE A 40 17.06 2.66 -6.89
C PHE A 40 16.05 1.79 -7.63
N GLY A 41 16.47 1.10 -8.70
CA GLY A 41 15.62 0.20 -9.47
C GLY A 41 15.01 -0.93 -8.63
N VAL A 42 15.74 -1.43 -7.63
CA VAL A 42 15.25 -2.48 -6.71
C VAL A 42 14.11 -1.99 -5.82
N VAL A 43 14.15 -0.74 -5.37
CA VAL A 43 13.16 -0.16 -4.44
C VAL A 43 12.18 0.81 -5.11
N ARG A 44 12.25 0.97 -6.44
CA ARG A 44 11.40 1.91 -7.17
C ARG A 44 9.93 1.52 -7.10
N ALA A 45 9.64 0.23 -7.15
CA ALA A 45 8.31 -0.32 -6.99
C ALA A 45 8.33 -1.32 -5.84
N GLU A 46 7.47 -1.11 -4.85
CA GLU A 46 7.36 -1.96 -3.67
C GLU A 46 5.90 -2.39 -3.46
N GLN A 47 5.71 -3.61 -2.99
CA GLN A 47 4.40 -4.13 -2.62
C GLN A 47 4.32 -4.33 -1.12
N PHE A 48 3.26 -3.79 -0.53
CA PHE A 48 2.98 -3.87 0.89
C PHE A 48 1.69 -4.62 1.13
N TYR A 49 1.71 -5.53 2.10
CA TYR A 49 0.50 -5.98 2.76
C TYR A 49 0.26 -5.07 3.96
N MET A 50 -0.83 -4.29 3.90
CA MET A 50 -1.15 -3.27 4.90
C MET A 50 -1.95 -3.86 6.07
N GLY A 51 -2.40 -5.11 5.97
CA GLY A 51 -3.19 -5.78 6.99
C GLY A 51 -4.70 -5.66 6.77
N PHE A 52 -5.46 -5.99 7.81
CA PHE A 52 -6.91 -5.96 7.80
C PHE A 52 -7.46 -4.63 8.35
N TYR A 53 -8.58 -4.19 7.79
CA TYR A 53 -9.26 -2.95 8.13
C TYR A 53 -10.78 -3.13 8.11
N ALA A 54 -11.48 -2.30 8.87
CA ALA A 54 -12.94 -2.19 8.91
C ALA A 54 -13.42 -0.84 8.37
N ASN A 55 -14.73 -0.69 8.20
CA ASN A 55 -15.34 0.57 7.79
C ASN A 55 -14.94 1.74 8.72
N GLY A 56 -14.59 2.87 8.13
CA GLY A 56 -14.21 4.08 8.84
C GLY A 56 -12.75 4.10 9.33
N ASN A 57 -11.98 3.04 9.09
CA ASN A 57 -10.54 3.07 9.35
C ASN A 57 -9.80 3.79 8.22
N THR A 58 -8.68 4.42 8.57
CA THR A 58 -7.78 5.06 7.60
C THR A 58 -6.51 4.22 7.45
N VAL A 59 -6.16 3.88 6.22
CA VAL A 59 -4.92 3.18 5.87
C VAL A 59 -3.81 4.21 5.71
N ALA A 60 -2.80 4.21 6.58
CA ALA A 60 -1.66 5.11 6.44
C ALA A 60 -0.83 4.80 5.18
N ALA A 61 -0.16 5.79 4.63
CA ALA A 61 0.81 5.56 3.55
C ALA A 61 1.99 4.71 4.07
N PRO A 62 2.47 3.73 3.28
CA PRO A 62 3.53 2.82 3.71
C PRO A 62 4.89 3.51 3.83
N VAL A 63 5.77 2.91 4.61
CA VAL A 63 7.20 3.27 4.70
C VAL A 63 8.00 2.07 4.23
N SER A 64 8.95 2.28 3.32
CA SER A 64 9.83 1.21 2.84
C SER A 64 10.65 0.66 4.01
N PRO A 65 10.62 -0.66 4.26
CA PRO A 65 11.42 -1.26 5.30
C PRO A 65 12.88 -1.47 4.86
N VAL A 66 13.21 -1.19 3.59
CA VAL A 66 14.56 -1.31 3.05
C VAL A 66 15.39 -0.08 3.43
N ASP A 67 14.83 1.12 3.32
CA ASP A 67 15.59 2.37 3.47
C ASP A 67 14.85 3.51 4.20
N GLY A 68 13.64 3.24 4.70
CA GLY A 68 12.86 4.21 5.46
C GLY A 68 12.15 5.26 4.61
N TYR A 69 12.12 5.12 3.28
CA TYR A 69 11.38 6.05 2.42
C TYR A 69 9.88 6.06 2.76
N ALA A 70 9.36 7.20 3.19
CA ALA A 70 7.94 7.39 3.46
C ALA A 70 7.21 7.79 2.18
N TYR A 71 6.35 6.89 1.68
CA TYR A 71 5.57 7.14 0.48
C TYR A 71 4.49 8.18 0.73
N SER A 72 4.18 8.97 -0.29
CA SER A 72 2.96 9.79 -0.32
C SER A 72 1.77 8.98 -0.87
N TYR A 73 0.53 9.35 -0.53
CA TYR A 73 -0.65 8.70 -1.12
C TYR A 73 -0.72 8.84 -2.64
N ALA A 74 -0.07 9.86 -3.23
CA ALA A 74 0.02 10.04 -4.67
C ALA A 74 0.92 8.99 -5.35
N GLU A 75 1.79 8.33 -4.59
CA GLU A 75 2.68 7.27 -5.04
C GLU A 75 2.12 5.87 -4.78
N CYS A 76 0.92 5.79 -4.18
CA CYS A 76 0.32 4.55 -3.74
C CYS A 76 -0.91 4.20 -4.57
N LEU A 77 -0.95 2.95 -5.04
CA LEU A 77 -2.14 2.32 -5.57
C LEU A 77 -2.60 1.25 -4.59
N PHE A 78 -3.76 1.49 -3.98
CA PHE A 78 -4.35 0.58 -3.00
C PHE A 78 -5.31 -0.42 -3.65
N PHE A 79 -5.24 -1.65 -3.20
CA PHE A 79 -6.12 -2.74 -3.58
C PHE A 79 -6.84 -3.26 -2.34
N LEU A 80 -8.16 -3.39 -2.45
CA LEU A 80 -9.01 -3.89 -1.38
C LEU A 80 -9.50 -5.29 -1.77
N ILE A 81 -9.30 -6.25 -0.86
CA ILE A 81 -9.84 -7.59 -0.99
C ILE A 81 -10.86 -7.77 0.13
N HIS A 82 -12.15 -7.86 -0.25
CA HIS A 82 -13.20 -8.16 0.70
C HIS A 82 -12.97 -9.53 1.33
N SER A 83 -12.72 -9.56 2.64
CA SER A 83 -12.28 -10.75 3.36
C SER A 83 -13.40 -11.40 4.16
N SER A 84 -14.33 -10.59 4.68
CA SER A 84 -15.48 -11.09 5.43
C SER A 84 -16.61 -10.08 5.42
N SER A 85 -17.85 -10.58 5.34
CA SER A 85 -19.04 -9.77 5.57
C SER A 85 -19.20 -9.35 7.04
N LEU A 86 -18.57 -10.05 7.98
CA LEU A 86 -18.65 -9.70 9.39
C LEU A 86 -17.59 -8.66 9.76
N SER A 87 -18.00 -7.70 10.59
CA SER A 87 -17.08 -6.77 11.25
C SER A 87 -16.14 -7.51 12.19
N PRO A 88 -14.93 -6.98 12.43
CA PRO A 88 -14.04 -7.55 13.41
C PRO A 88 -14.58 -7.36 14.85
N ALA A 89 -14.24 -8.28 15.74
CA ALA A 89 -14.65 -8.26 17.14
C ALA A 89 -13.94 -7.14 17.94
N ALA A 90 -14.40 -6.94 19.18
CA ALA A 90 -13.76 -6.00 20.10
C ALA A 90 -12.26 -6.33 20.31
N GLY A 91 -11.42 -5.30 20.37
CA GLY A 91 -9.96 -5.44 20.47
C GLY A 91 -9.24 -5.48 19.11
N PHE A 92 -9.97 -5.35 18.00
CA PHE A 92 -9.38 -5.19 16.68
C PHE A 92 -8.50 -3.95 16.57
N VAL A 93 -7.32 -4.11 15.96
CA VAL A 93 -6.40 -3.02 15.64
C VAL A 93 -6.30 -2.90 14.12
N PRO A 94 -6.63 -1.74 13.52
CA PRO A 94 -6.49 -1.52 12.09
C PRO A 94 -5.04 -1.76 11.62
N GLY A 95 -4.89 -2.47 10.50
CA GLY A 95 -3.59 -2.82 9.95
C GLY A 95 -2.93 -4.05 10.57
N GLN A 96 -3.62 -4.80 11.44
CA GLN A 96 -3.09 -6.06 11.94
C GLN A 96 -2.92 -7.08 10.81
N ALA A 97 -1.83 -7.86 10.86
CA ALA A 97 -1.49 -8.81 9.80
C ALA A 97 -2.40 -10.05 9.77
N LEU A 98 -2.85 -10.49 10.95
CA LEU A 98 -3.68 -11.68 11.11
C LEU A 98 -5.16 -11.34 11.00
N PHE A 99 -5.93 -12.26 10.42
CA PHE A 99 -7.36 -12.09 10.28
C PHE A 99 -8.02 -11.98 11.67
N PRO A 100 -8.83 -10.93 11.91
CA PRO A 100 -9.47 -10.74 13.20
C PRO A 100 -10.54 -11.79 13.50
N PRO A 101 -10.78 -12.12 14.78
CA PRO A 101 -12.04 -12.73 15.18
C PRO A 101 -13.22 -11.85 14.75
N THR A 102 -14.34 -12.45 14.37
CA THR A 102 -15.51 -11.73 13.86
C THR A 102 -16.52 -11.42 14.96
N ALA A 103 -17.11 -10.23 14.91
CA ALA A 103 -18.31 -9.90 15.66
C ALA A 103 -19.55 -10.59 15.05
N PRO A 104 -20.64 -10.75 15.82
CA PRO A 104 -21.94 -11.09 15.26
C PRO A 104 -22.39 -10.07 14.20
N ASN A 105 -23.24 -10.52 13.29
CA ASN A 105 -23.84 -9.68 12.26
C ASN A 105 -24.52 -8.45 12.88
N ALA A 106 -24.27 -7.25 12.35
CA ALA A 106 -24.91 -6.02 12.78
C ALA A 106 -26.23 -5.76 12.02
N GLY A 107 -26.38 -6.31 10.82
CA GLY A 107 -27.59 -6.20 10.01
C GLY A 107 -28.71 -7.17 10.40
N ALA A 108 -29.95 -6.73 10.19
CA ALA A 108 -31.14 -7.55 10.41
C ALA A 108 -31.63 -8.19 9.11
N GLY A 109 -32.10 -9.44 9.20
CA GLY A 109 -32.59 -10.21 8.05
C GLY A 109 -31.46 -10.93 7.29
N SER A 110 -31.77 -11.40 6.08
CA SER A 110 -30.81 -12.06 5.20
C SER A 110 -29.92 -11.04 4.49
N LEU A 111 -28.64 -11.39 4.32
CA LEU A 111 -27.67 -10.65 3.52
C LEU A 111 -28.04 -10.77 2.02
N LEU A 112 -28.18 -9.64 1.33
CA LEU A 112 -28.57 -9.58 -0.08
C LEU A 112 -27.40 -9.22 -1.01
N ALA A 113 -26.44 -8.41 -0.54
CA ALA A 113 -25.23 -8.07 -1.29
C ALA A 113 -24.04 -7.87 -0.35
N SER A 114 -22.90 -8.49 -0.68
CA SER A 114 -21.65 -8.33 0.05
C SER A 114 -20.44 -8.50 -0.88
N PRO A 115 -19.60 -7.47 -1.00
CA PRO A 115 -19.83 -6.13 -0.50
C PRO A 115 -20.86 -5.36 -1.36
N TYR A 116 -21.70 -4.54 -0.73
CA TYR A 116 -22.54 -3.57 -1.45
C TYR A 116 -21.74 -2.34 -1.87
N GLN A 117 -20.82 -1.90 -1.02
CA GLN A 117 -19.86 -0.84 -1.30
C GLN A 117 -18.51 -1.21 -0.67
N VAL A 118 -17.43 -1.11 -1.44
CA VAL A 118 -16.05 -1.12 -0.92
C VAL A 118 -15.25 -0.08 -1.66
N THR A 119 -14.76 0.91 -0.93
CA THR A 119 -13.90 1.95 -1.50
C THR A 119 -12.83 2.36 -0.49
N ILE A 120 -11.70 2.81 -1.02
CA ILE A 120 -10.68 3.54 -0.27
C ILE A 120 -10.58 4.92 -0.87
N GLU A 121 -10.58 5.93 -0.02
CA GLU A 121 -10.58 7.32 -0.46
C GLU A 121 -9.23 7.69 -1.10
N PRO A 122 -9.22 8.28 -2.30
CA PRO A 122 -8.00 8.60 -3.03
C PRO A 122 -7.23 9.77 -2.39
N SER A 123 -6.01 10.01 -2.86
CA SER A 123 -5.13 11.11 -2.40
C SER A 123 -5.72 12.51 -2.55
N SER A 124 -6.67 12.70 -3.47
CA SER A 124 -7.34 13.98 -3.71
C SER A 124 -8.59 14.21 -2.84
N GLY A 125 -9.00 13.20 -2.04
CA GLY A 125 -10.16 13.31 -1.16
C GLY A 125 -9.86 14.06 0.16
N PRO A 126 -10.90 14.51 0.88
CA PRO A 126 -10.74 15.11 2.21
C PRO A 126 -10.11 14.19 3.27
N ASN A 127 -10.23 12.86 3.15
CA ASN A 127 -9.64 11.88 4.08
C ASN A 127 -8.92 10.74 3.32
N PRO A 128 -7.75 10.99 2.71
CA PRO A 128 -7.02 9.97 1.97
C PRO A 128 -6.80 8.69 2.79
N GLY A 129 -7.07 7.54 2.17
CA GLY A 129 -6.93 6.23 2.81
C GLY A 129 -8.13 5.80 3.67
N LEU A 130 -9.19 6.61 3.78
CA LEU A 130 -10.41 6.23 4.50
C LEU A 130 -11.14 5.09 3.79
N ILE A 131 -11.44 4.02 4.52
CA ILE A 131 -12.18 2.87 4.01
C ILE A 131 -13.67 3.07 4.24
N SER A 132 -14.45 2.93 3.16
CA SER A 132 -15.89 2.75 3.23
C SER A 132 -16.23 1.32 2.82
N LEU A 133 -16.91 0.60 3.72
CA LEU A 133 -17.31 -0.78 3.52
C LEU A 133 -18.72 -0.98 4.08
N SER A 134 -19.61 -1.48 3.25
CA SER A 134 -20.98 -1.77 3.65
C SER A 134 -21.50 -3.05 3.01
N ASN A 135 -22.34 -3.76 3.75
CA ASN A 135 -23.15 -4.86 3.28
C ASN A 135 -24.62 -4.44 3.20
N TYR A 136 -25.39 -5.09 2.32
CA TYR A 136 -26.81 -4.78 2.16
C TYR A 136 -27.67 -5.93 2.67
N TYR A 137 -28.58 -5.62 3.59
CA TYR A 137 -29.49 -6.56 4.22
C TYR A 137 -30.94 -6.33 3.80
N SER A 138 -31.72 -7.40 3.78
CA SER A 138 -33.14 -7.39 3.42
C SER A 138 -34.02 -6.53 4.34
N THR A 139 -33.71 -6.48 5.65
CA THR A 139 -34.51 -5.70 6.61
C THR A 139 -33.86 -4.36 6.96
N SER A 140 -32.55 -4.35 7.24
CA SER A 140 -31.85 -3.13 7.69
C SER A 140 -31.26 -2.28 6.56
N GLY A 141 -31.30 -2.72 5.30
CA GLY A 141 -30.67 -2.00 4.19
C GLY A 141 -29.13 -1.99 4.30
N PRO A 142 -28.45 -0.90 3.89
CA PRO A 142 -27.00 -0.81 3.95
C PRO A 142 -26.52 -0.67 5.40
N VAL A 143 -25.58 -1.52 5.80
CA VAL A 143 -24.97 -1.55 7.12
C VAL A 143 -23.45 -1.47 6.96
N ASN A 144 -22.82 -0.56 7.71
CA ASN A 144 -21.38 -0.33 7.70
C ASN A 144 -20.65 -1.44 8.47
N GLU A 145 -20.49 -2.58 7.82
CA GLU A 145 -19.88 -3.77 8.40
C GLU A 145 -19.07 -4.55 7.38
N GLY A 146 -18.17 -5.38 7.90
CA GLY A 146 -17.28 -6.23 7.13
C GLY A 146 -15.82 -5.97 7.45
N THR A 147 -14.97 -6.80 6.83
CA THR A 147 -13.52 -6.73 6.96
C THR A 147 -12.88 -6.82 5.58
N VAL A 148 -11.91 -5.94 5.30
CA VAL A 148 -11.12 -5.94 4.05
C VAL A 148 -9.65 -6.13 4.36
N ALA A 149 -8.96 -6.90 3.52
CA ALA A 149 -7.51 -6.93 3.46
C ALA A 149 -7.06 -5.83 2.49
N VAL A 150 -6.05 -5.08 2.89
CA VAL A 150 -5.51 -3.97 2.09
C VAL A 150 -4.11 -4.30 1.63
N TYR A 151 -3.88 -4.12 0.34
CA TYR A 151 -2.55 -4.16 -0.28
C TYR A 151 -2.23 -2.81 -0.90
N CYS A 152 -0.96 -2.45 -0.94
CA CYS A 152 -0.49 -1.24 -1.60
C CYS A 152 0.63 -1.58 -2.56
N LEU A 153 0.50 -1.19 -3.82
CA LEU A 153 1.63 -1.06 -4.72
C LEU A 153 2.09 0.40 -4.66
N ALA A 154 3.30 0.62 -4.18
CA ALA A 154 3.88 1.95 -4.11
C ALA A 154 4.96 2.09 -5.17
N GLN A 155 4.99 3.25 -5.84
CA GLN A 155 6.01 3.56 -6.83
C GLN A 155 6.62 4.94 -6.53
N ARG A 156 7.92 4.97 -6.28
CA ARG A 156 8.65 6.20 -5.99
C ARG A 156 8.66 7.11 -7.20
N LEU A 157 8.33 8.38 -7.00
CA LEU A 157 8.63 9.41 -7.97
C LEU A 157 10.15 9.60 -8.04
N SER A 158 10.66 9.87 -9.24
CA SER A 158 12.08 10.16 -9.40
C SER A 158 12.40 11.48 -8.70
N LEU A 159 13.03 11.43 -7.54
CA LEU A 159 13.66 12.59 -6.93
C LEU A 159 14.94 12.86 -7.73
N GLY A 160 14.99 13.97 -8.45
CA GLY A 160 16.23 14.42 -9.10
C GLY A 160 17.27 14.73 -8.02
N GLY A 161 18.42 14.04 -8.08
CA GLY A 161 19.61 14.36 -7.28
C GLY A 161 20.43 15.49 -7.88
#